data_AF-A0AAV0Y713-F1
#
_entry.id   AF-A0AAV0Y713-F1
#
_cell.length_a   1.000
_cell.length_b   1.000
_cell.length_c   1.000
_cell.angle_alpha   90.00
_cell.angle_beta   90.00
_cell.angle_gamma   90.00
#
_symmetry.space_group_name_H-M   'P 1'
#
loop_
_entity.id
_entity.type
_entity.pdbx_description
1 polymer ?
#
loop_
_entity_poly.entity_id
_entity_poly.type
_entity_poly.pdbx_seq_one_letter_code
_entity_poly.pdbx_strand_id
1 'polypeptide(L)'
;MTGSEKEAIERELRVLHRAKTIAVLNRDSTLNRMKAIADMASRVREAPELKPILLTAAGDLDSLWDTFLQHNDAVLNELLDLDLASEYSVTLEAEVRTLYFDARAIVEEFANLPTNRVTWFQSLIGLTPFQFPIIPVALHCALGSQKSHCRPSVAS
;
A
#
# COMPACT_ATOMS: atom_id res chain seq x y z
N MET A 1 -3.92 -0.03 -60.35
CA MET A 1 -3.20 -0.53 -59.19
C MET A 1 -2.28 -1.64 -59.64
N THR A 2 -0.96 -1.43 -59.55
CA THR A 2 0.04 -2.44 -59.92
C THR A 2 0.17 -3.50 -58.82
N GLY A 3 0.69 -4.69 -59.14
CA GLY A 3 0.91 -5.74 -58.13
C GLY A 3 1.82 -5.27 -56.98
N SER A 4 2.81 -4.43 -57.28
CA SER A 4 3.71 -3.82 -56.29
C SER A 4 3.00 -2.84 -55.35
N GLU A 5 2.04 -2.05 -55.83
CA GLU A 5 1.26 -1.13 -54.99
C GLU A 5 0.38 -1.90 -54.00
N LYS A 6 -0.25 -3.00 -54.48
CA LYS A 6 -1.07 -3.86 -53.63
C LYS A 6 -0.26 -4.48 -52.49
N GLU A 7 0.92 -5.01 -52.79
CA GLU A 7 1.80 -5.61 -51.76
C GLU A 7 2.29 -4.60 -50.72
N ALA A 8 2.54 -3.35 -51.14
CA ALA A 8 2.93 -2.27 -50.24
C ALA A 8 1.80 -1.93 -49.27
N ILE A 9 0.57 -1.76 -49.78
CA ILE A 9 -0.63 -1.50 -48.96
C ILE A 9 -0.87 -2.65 -47.97
N GLU A 10 -0.81 -3.90 -48.42
CA GLU A 10 -0.99 -5.04 -47.53
C GLU A 10 0.08 -5.13 -46.44
N ARG A 11 1.32 -4.71 -46.73
CA ARG A 11 2.39 -4.64 -45.74
C ARG A 11 2.11 -3.56 -44.71
N GLU A 12 1.71 -2.38 -45.14
CA GLU A 12 1.36 -1.26 -44.28
C GLU A 12 0.21 -1.61 -43.35
N LEU A 13 -0.87 -2.20 -43.88
CA LEU A 13 -1.99 -2.68 -43.07
C LEU A 13 -1.56 -3.70 -42.01
N ARG A 14 -0.65 -4.63 -42.33
CA ARG A 14 -0.10 -5.56 -41.34
C ARG A 14 0.69 -4.86 -40.23
N VAL A 15 1.38 -3.77 -40.53
CA VAL A 15 2.11 -2.98 -39.54
C VAL A 15 1.12 -2.27 -38.60
N LEU A 16 0.11 -1.60 -39.15
CA LEU A 16 -0.92 -0.90 -38.37
C LEU A 16 -1.69 -1.85 -37.44
N HIS A 17 -2.10 -3.02 -37.94
CA HIS A 17 -2.77 -4.02 -37.09
C HIS A 17 -1.90 -4.55 -35.95
N ARG A 18 -0.58 -4.70 -36.18
CA ARG A 18 0.36 -5.10 -35.12
C ARG A 18 0.52 -3.98 -34.08
N ALA A 19 0.63 -2.74 -34.52
CA ALA A 19 0.76 -1.59 -33.64
C ALA A 19 -0.48 -1.42 -32.75
N LYS A 20 -1.70 -1.49 -33.31
CA LYS A 20 -2.96 -1.59 -32.55
C LYS A 20 -2.92 -2.71 -31.51
N THR A 21 -2.52 -3.92 -31.91
CA THR A 21 -2.47 -5.08 -31.02
C THR A 21 -1.53 -4.84 -29.83
N ILE A 22 -0.34 -4.29 -30.10
CA ILE A 22 0.65 -3.97 -29.05
C ILE A 22 0.10 -2.91 -28.10
N ALA A 23 -0.49 -1.83 -28.62
CA ALA A 23 -1.06 -0.77 -27.81
C ALA A 23 -2.16 -1.30 -26.85
N VAL A 24 -3.06 -2.14 -27.37
CA VAL A 24 -4.13 -2.76 -26.55
C VAL A 24 -3.53 -3.66 -25.47
N LEU A 25 -2.58 -4.53 -25.81
CA LEU A 25 -1.93 -5.42 -24.83
C LEU A 25 -1.22 -4.64 -23.71
N ASN A 26 -0.56 -3.53 -24.05
CA ASN A 26 0.13 -2.69 -23.08
C ASN A 26 -0.86 -2.01 -22.12
N ARG A 27 -1.95 -1.45 -22.66
CA ARG A 27 -3.03 -0.84 -21.86
C ARG A 27 -3.64 -1.87 -20.93
N ASP A 28 -4.02 -3.04 -21.45
CA ASP A 28 -4.71 -4.08 -20.70
C ASP A 28 -3.81 -4.69 -19.62
N SER A 29 -2.52 -4.86 -19.91
CA SER A 29 -1.53 -5.28 -18.91
C SER A 29 -1.41 -4.30 -17.75
N THR A 30 -1.37 -2.99 -18.05
CA THR A 30 -1.32 -1.93 -17.04
C THR A 30 -2.59 -1.93 -16.19
N LEU A 31 -3.75 -2.00 -16.84
CA LEU A 31 -5.05 -2.05 -16.17
C LEU A 31 -5.18 -3.28 -15.26
N ASN A 32 -4.70 -4.44 -15.69
CA ASN A 32 -4.74 -5.65 -14.88
C ASN A 32 -3.91 -5.52 -13.59
N ARG A 33 -2.75 -4.85 -13.66
CA ARG A 33 -1.95 -4.54 -12.46
C ARG A 33 -2.68 -3.61 -11.50
N MET A 34 -3.32 -2.55 -12.02
CA MET A 34 -4.13 -1.65 -11.19
C MET A 34 -5.30 -2.38 -10.52
N LYS A 35 -6.02 -3.21 -11.28
CA LYS A 35 -7.11 -4.04 -10.75
C LYS A 35 -6.64 -5.01 -9.66
N ALA A 36 -5.47 -5.61 -9.81
CA ALA A 36 -4.91 -6.50 -8.78
C ALA A 36 -4.60 -5.76 -7.47
N ILE A 37 -4.09 -4.52 -7.56
CA ILE A 37 -3.85 -3.68 -6.37
C ILE A 37 -5.17 -3.29 -5.72
N ALA A 38 -6.18 -2.90 -6.51
CA ALA A 38 -7.51 -2.56 -6.00
C ALA A 38 -8.21 -3.76 -5.34
N ASP A 39 -8.14 -4.96 -5.94
CA ASP A 39 -8.64 -6.20 -5.33
C ASP A 39 -7.97 -6.46 -3.97
N MET A 40 -6.65 -6.35 -3.91
CA MET A 40 -5.90 -6.51 -2.67
C MET A 40 -6.31 -5.47 -1.62
N ALA A 41 -6.51 -4.22 -2.03
CA ALA A 41 -7.00 -3.15 -1.16
C ALA A 41 -8.38 -3.49 -0.59
N SER A 42 -9.31 -4.00 -1.42
CA SER A 42 -10.67 -4.35 -0.96
C SER A 42 -10.69 -5.43 0.13
N ARG A 43 -9.70 -6.33 0.12
CA ARG A 43 -9.62 -7.50 1.00
C ARG A 43 -8.80 -7.28 2.27
N VAL A 44 -8.02 -6.20 2.35
CA VAL A 44 -7.06 -5.98 3.44
C VAL A 44 -7.70 -5.85 4.82
N ARG A 45 -8.97 -5.43 4.90
CA ARG A 45 -9.72 -5.36 6.17
C ARG A 45 -10.02 -6.75 6.74
N GLU A 46 -10.31 -7.71 5.86
CA GLU A 46 -10.63 -9.10 6.22
C GLU A 46 -9.36 -9.95 6.35
N ALA A 47 -8.30 -9.57 5.64
CA ALA A 47 -6.99 -10.22 5.61
C ALA A 47 -5.86 -9.21 5.93
N PRO A 48 -5.67 -8.82 7.21
CA PRO A 48 -4.70 -7.80 7.61
C PRO A 48 -3.24 -8.13 7.27
N GLU A 49 -2.92 -9.42 7.07
CA GLU A 49 -1.61 -9.90 6.60
C GLU A 49 -1.26 -9.40 5.19
N LEU A 50 -2.25 -8.96 4.40
CA LEU A 50 -2.02 -8.35 3.09
C LEU A 50 -1.47 -6.93 3.20
N LYS A 51 -1.58 -6.26 4.35
CA LYS A 51 -1.14 -4.87 4.56
C LYS A 51 0.27 -4.57 4.02
N PRO A 52 1.34 -5.29 4.38
CA PRO A 52 2.69 -5.00 3.88
C PRO A 52 2.81 -5.16 2.36
N ILE A 53 2.12 -6.15 1.78
CA ILE A 53 2.13 -6.40 0.33
C ILE A 53 1.39 -5.28 -0.38
N LEU A 54 0.22 -4.88 0.14
CA LEU A 54 -0.57 -3.77 -0.39
C LEU A 54 0.21 -2.46 -0.36
N LEU A 55 0.81 -2.10 0.77
CA LEU A 55 1.57 -0.85 0.90
C LEU A 55 2.76 -0.80 -0.05
N THR A 56 3.41 -1.95 -0.30
CA THR A 56 4.50 -2.04 -1.27
C THR A 56 3.98 -1.87 -2.69
N ALA A 57 2.94 -2.62 -3.08
CA ALA A 57 2.38 -2.57 -4.42
C ALA A 57 1.72 -1.21 -4.75
N ALA A 58 1.12 -0.55 -3.75
CA ALA A 58 0.52 0.76 -3.89
C ALA A 58 1.54 1.88 -4.15
N GLY A 59 2.82 1.66 -3.86
CA GLY A 59 3.89 2.58 -4.23
C GLY A 59 3.99 2.80 -5.75
N ASP A 60 3.59 1.81 -6.55
CA ASP A 60 3.61 1.89 -8.00
C ASP A 60 2.36 2.57 -8.59
N LEU A 61 1.31 2.80 -7.79
CA LEU A 61 -0.03 3.11 -8.30
C LEU A 61 -0.11 4.42 -9.08
N ASP A 62 0.65 5.45 -8.69
CA ASP A 62 0.73 6.73 -9.43
C ASP A 62 1.39 6.53 -10.79
N SER A 63 2.52 5.83 -10.83
CA SER A 63 3.22 5.53 -12.08
C SER A 63 2.38 4.66 -13.03
N LEU A 64 1.59 3.74 -12.47
CA LEU A 64 0.65 2.92 -13.23
C LEU A 64 -0.49 3.74 -13.82
N TRP A 65 -0.99 4.74 -13.09
CA TRP A 65 -1.98 5.67 -13.59
C TRP A 65 -1.44 6.47 -14.79
N ASP A 66 -0.26 7.07 -14.65
CA ASP A 66 0.37 7.82 -15.74
C ASP A 66 0.66 6.93 -16.97
N THR A 67 1.14 5.71 -16.73
CA THR A 67 1.39 4.71 -17.77
C THR A 67 0.09 4.30 -18.47
N PHE A 68 -1.00 4.15 -17.71
CA PHE A 68 -2.30 3.83 -18.28
C PHE A 68 -2.80 4.93 -19.22
N LEU A 69 -2.68 6.21 -18.83
CA LEU A 69 -3.06 7.34 -19.70
C LEU A 69 -2.30 7.30 -21.02
N GLN A 70 -0.98 7.12 -20.97
CA GLN A 70 -0.13 7.03 -22.16
C GLN A 70 -0.52 5.84 -23.05
N HIS A 71 -0.76 4.66 -22.47
CA HIS A 71 -1.19 3.50 -23.25
C HIS A 71 -2.61 3.66 -23.80
N ASN A 72 -3.50 4.35 -23.09
CA ASN A 72 -4.87 4.60 -23.54
C ASN A 72 -4.90 5.56 -24.74
N ASP A 73 -4.08 6.62 -24.69
CA ASP A 73 -3.86 7.52 -25.83
C ASP A 73 -3.23 6.81 -27.03
N ALA A 74 -2.25 5.93 -26.78
CA ALA A 74 -1.66 5.12 -27.84
C ALA A 74 -2.72 4.25 -28.54
N VAL A 75 -3.63 3.61 -27.79
CA VAL A 75 -4.73 2.83 -28.38
C VAL A 75 -5.62 3.72 -29.26
N LEU A 76 -5.96 4.93 -28.83
CA LEU A 76 -6.76 5.85 -29.63
C LEU A 76 -6.07 6.18 -30.97
N ASN A 77 -4.78 6.50 -30.94
CA ASN A 77 -4.02 6.82 -32.15
C ASN A 77 -4.00 5.65 -33.15
N GLU A 78 -3.71 4.44 -32.67
CA GLU A 78 -3.68 3.24 -33.52
C GLU A 78 -5.06 2.87 -34.08
N LEU A 79 -6.14 3.17 -33.35
CA LEU A 79 -7.50 3.01 -33.86
C LEU A 79 -7.84 4.05 -34.92
N LEU A 80 -7.37 5.30 -34.77
CA LEU A 80 -7.57 6.36 -35.77
C LEU A 80 -6.86 6.02 -37.08
N ASP A 81 -5.63 5.50 -37.03
CA ASP A 81 -4.87 5.09 -38.22
C ASP A 81 -5.55 3.95 -39.00
N LEU A 82 -6.39 3.16 -38.34
CA LEU A 82 -7.17 2.08 -38.94
C LEU A 82 -8.62 2.45 -39.26
N ASP A 83 -9.05 3.70 -39.00
CA ASP A 83 -10.46 4.14 -39.10
C ASP A 83 -11.42 3.32 -38.21
N LEU A 84 -10.95 2.90 -37.04
CA LEU A 84 -11.67 2.09 -36.04
C LEU A 84 -11.96 2.87 -34.75
N ALA A 85 -12.08 4.20 -34.83
CA ALA A 85 -12.30 5.07 -33.67
C ALA A 85 -13.56 4.73 -32.86
N SER A 86 -14.56 4.11 -33.49
CA SER A 86 -15.78 3.63 -32.82
C SER A 86 -15.55 2.49 -31.82
N GLU A 87 -14.40 1.80 -31.88
CA GLU A 87 -14.01 0.78 -30.90
C GLU A 87 -13.40 1.38 -29.62
N TYR A 88 -13.06 2.67 -29.62
CA TYR A 88 -12.45 3.32 -28.46
C TYR A 88 -13.48 3.50 -27.33
N SER A 89 -13.10 3.09 -26.12
CA SER A 89 -13.96 3.28 -24.94
C SER A 89 -13.72 4.65 -24.32
N VAL A 90 -14.74 5.50 -24.38
CA VAL A 90 -14.73 6.84 -23.76
C VAL A 90 -14.99 6.81 -22.25
N THR A 91 -15.44 5.68 -21.69
CA THR A 91 -15.73 5.56 -20.25
C THR A 91 -14.60 4.92 -19.45
N LEU A 92 -13.71 4.17 -20.12
CA LEU A 92 -12.69 3.36 -19.47
C LEU A 92 -11.79 4.18 -18.55
N GLU A 93 -11.33 5.36 -18.97
CA GLU A 93 -10.48 6.20 -18.14
C GLU A 93 -11.14 6.57 -16.81
N ALA A 94 -12.42 6.93 -16.83
CA ALA A 94 -13.17 7.28 -15.62
C ALA A 94 -13.35 6.07 -14.69
N GLU A 95 -13.61 4.88 -15.25
CA GLU A 95 -13.70 3.63 -14.50
C GLU A 95 -12.36 3.30 -13.81
N VAL A 96 -11.25 3.42 -14.54
CA VAL A 96 -9.91 3.18 -14.00
C VAL A 96 -9.52 4.22 -12.97
N ARG A 97 -9.93 5.48 -13.15
CA ARG A 97 -9.72 6.55 -12.18
C ARG A 97 -10.45 6.30 -10.86
N THR A 98 -11.64 5.71 -10.93
CA THR A 98 -12.40 5.30 -9.74
C THR A 98 -11.66 4.20 -8.99
N LEU A 99 -11.22 3.15 -9.69
CA LEU A 99 -10.39 2.07 -9.13
C LEU A 99 -9.12 2.61 -8.45
N TYR A 100 -8.45 3.57 -9.09
CA TYR A 100 -7.27 4.24 -8.54
C TYR A 100 -7.60 4.95 -7.20
N PHE A 101 -8.66 5.76 -7.15
CA PHE A 101 -9.04 6.49 -5.95
C PHE A 101 -9.46 5.57 -4.81
N ASP A 102 -10.24 4.53 -5.10
CA ASP A 102 -10.70 3.57 -4.09
C ASP A 102 -9.51 2.85 -3.45
N ALA A 103 -8.55 2.39 -4.26
CA ALA A 103 -7.33 1.77 -3.77
C ALA A 103 -6.47 2.75 -2.94
N ARG A 104 -6.30 3.99 -3.41
CA ARG A 104 -5.55 5.03 -2.69
C ARG A 104 -6.14 5.35 -1.33
N ALA A 105 -7.46 5.54 -1.23
CA ALA A 105 -8.14 5.85 0.02
C ALA A 105 -7.90 4.77 1.08
N ILE A 106 -7.94 3.50 0.69
CA ILE A 106 -7.64 2.37 1.58
C ILE A 106 -6.17 2.39 2.00
N VAL A 107 -5.24 2.60 1.05
CA VAL A 107 -3.81 2.66 1.35
C VAL A 107 -3.49 3.76 2.37
N GLU A 108 -4.09 4.94 2.23
CA GLU A 108 -3.94 6.05 3.17
C GLU A 108 -4.48 5.73 4.55
N GLU A 109 -5.62 5.04 4.65
CA GLU A 109 -6.15 4.56 5.92
C GLU A 109 -5.15 3.64 6.63
N PHE A 110 -4.59 2.66 5.91
CA PHE A 110 -3.71 1.67 6.50
C PHE A 110 -2.27 2.16 6.75
N ALA A 111 -1.80 3.15 5.97
CA ALA A 111 -0.49 3.76 6.15
C ALA A 111 -0.39 4.54 7.47
N ASN A 112 -1.49 5.17 7.90
CA ASN A 112 -1.53 6.01 9.09
C ASN A 112 -1.85 5.25 10.39
N LEU A 113 -2.16 3.95 10.32
CA LEU A 113 -2.43 3.15 11.51
C LEU A 113 -1.12 2.76 12.22
N PRO A 114 -0.94 3.09 13.51
CA PRO A 114 0.25 2.69 14.25
C PRO A 114 0.36 1.16 14.27
N THR A 115 1.49 0.64 13.79
CA THR A 115 1.82 -0.79 13.70
C THR A 115 1.98 -1.47 15.06
N ASN A 116 1.58 -0.84 16.17
CA ASN A 116 1.74 -1.39 17.52
C ASN A 116 0.39 -1.70 18.18
N ARG A 117 -0.03 -2.96 18.11
CA ARG A 117 -0.82 -3.60 19.18
C ARG A 117 -0.26 -4.99 19.47
N VAL A 118 0.95 -5.00 20.02
CA VAL A 118 1.39 -6.10 20.88
C VAL A 118 0.83 -5.81 22.29
N THR A 119 -0.09 -6.68 22.72
CA THR A 119 -0.54 -7.00 24.10
C THR A 119 -1.10 -5.88 25.01
N TRP A 120 -2.44 -5.81 25.10
CA TRP A 120 -3.16 -5.25 26.26
C TRP A 120 -3.88 -6.33 27.10
N PHE A 121 -3.57 -7.62 26.91
CA PHE A 121 -4.04 -8.66 27.84
C PHE A 121 -3.11 -8.70 29.06
N GLN A 122 -3.48 -7.92 30.08
CA GLN A 122 -3.31 -8.16 31.53
C GLN A 122 -3.09 -6.83 32.25
N SER A 123 -4.19 -6.16 32.60
CA SER A 123 -4.26 -5.43 33.87
C SER A 123 -5.72 -5.26 34.29
N LEU A 124 -6.37 -6.38 34.62
CA LEU A 124 -7.64 -6.43 35.35
C LEU A 124 -7.50 -7.37 36.55
N ILE A 125 -6.63 -6.98 37.48
CA ILE A 125 -6.74 -7.29 38.92
C ILE A 125 -6.19 -6.00 39.58
N GLY A 126 -6.97 -5.03 40.05
CA GLY A 126 -8.21 -5.18 40.79
C GLY A 126 -7.92 -5.47 42.27
N LEU A 127 -7.01 -4.73 42.91
CA LEU A 127 -6.88 -4.74 44.38
C LEU A 127 -6.80 -3.31 44.91
N THR A 128 -7.87 -2.93 45.59
CA THR A 128 -8.06 -1.70 46.37
C THR A 128 -7.18 -1.71 47.62
N PRO A 129 -6.65 -0.57 48.09
CA PRO A 129 -6.08 -0.50 49.43
C PRO A 129 -7.22 -0.32 50.44
N PHE A 130 -7.48 -1.36 51.22
CA PHE A 130 -8.34 -1.32 52.39
C PHE A 130 -7.62 -0.51 53.50
N GLN A 131 -8.26 0.59 53.89
CA GLN A 131 -7.96 1.35 55.09
C GLN A 131 -8.32 0.51 56.33
N PHE A 132 -7.41 0.35 57.30
CA PHE A 132 -7.61 0.58 58.75
C PHE A 132 -6.40 0.05 59.58
N PRO A 133 -6.23 0.54 60.83
CA PRO A 133 -4.95 0.69 61.50
C PRO A 133 -4.79 -0.37 62.61
N ILE A 134 -3.62 -0.46 63.25
CA ILE A 134 -3.43 -0.78 64.69
C ILE A 134 -1.94 -0.51 65.01
N ILE A 135 -1.74 0.40 65.96
CA ILE A 135 -0.52 0.64 66.76
C ILE A 135 -0.77 -0.06 68.12
N PRO A 136 0.18 -0.26 69.08
CA PRO A 136 1.62 -0.52 69.10
C PRO A 136 1.98 -1.80 69.91
N VAL A 137 3.24 -2.28 69.87
CA VAL A 137 3.93 -2.70 71.11
C VAL A 137 5.41 -2.32 71.00
N ALA A 138 5.86 -1.56 71.99
CA ALA A 138 7.24 -1.17 72.21
C ALA A 138 8.10 -2.35 72.68
N LEU A 139 9.35 -2.45 72.21
CA LEU A 139 10.41 -3.03 73.02
C LEU A 139 11.71 -2.23 72.86
N HIS A 140 12.36 -2.13 74.01
CA HIS A 140 13.32 -1.14 74.44
C HIS A 140 14.76 -1.66 74.28
N CYS A 141 15.71 -0.72 74.37
CA CYS A 141 17.16 -0.89 74.58
C CYS A 141 18.01 -1.37 73.38
N ALA A 142 18.92 -0.57 72.82
CA ALA A 142 20.12 0.09 73.37
C ALA A 142 21.40 -0.73 73.12
N LEU A 143 22.37 -0.08 72.46
CA LEU A 143 23.85 -0.23 72.45
C LEU A 143 24.32 0.26 71.07
N GLY A 144 24.93 1.45 70.96
CA GLY A 144 26.37 1.67 71.21
C GLY A 144 27.09 1.71 69.86
N SER A 145 27.33 2.88 69.26
CA SER A 145 28.56 3.69 69.39
C SER A 145 29.74 3.22 68.52
N GLN A 146 30.25 4.20 67.74
CA GLN A 146 31.59 4.37 67.15
C GLN A 146 31.80 4.06 65.65
N LYS A 147 32.21 5.14 64.94
CA LYS A 147 33.42 5.31 64.10
C LYS A 147 33.65 4.30 62.95
N SER A 148 34.10 4.64 61.75
CA SER A 148 34.79 5.81 61.20
C SER A 148 35.10 5.54 59.73
N HIS A 149 35.16 6.62 58.94
CA HIS A 149 36.19 6.91 57.92
C HIS A 149 36.28 6.15 56.58
N CYS A 150 36.42 6.98 55.55
CA CYS A 150 37.22 6.85 54.32
C CYS A 150 36.65 6.11 53.09
N ARG A 151 36.04 6.94 52.21
CA ARG A 151 36.24 7.02 50.73
C ARG A 151 37.74 6.99 50.33
N PRO A 152 38.14 7.05 49.03
CA PRO A 152 37.53 6.60 47.75
C PRO A 152 38.57 5.99 46.75
N SER A 153 38.17 5.86 45.47
CA SER A 153 39.00 5.93 44.24
C SER A 153 39.66 4.61 43.80
N VAL A 154 39.84 4.27 42.53
CA VAL A 154 40.15 5.10 41.35
C VAL A 154 39.59 4.44 40.07
N ALA A 155 39.28 5.31 39.10
CA ALA A 155 38.96 5.01 37.72
C ALA A 155 40.16 4.48 36.90
N SER A 156 39.85 3.85 35.77
CA SER A 156 40.61 3.94 34.51
C SER A 156 39.61 3.86 33.36
#